data_AF-A0A522WEL4-F1
#
_entry.id   AF-A0A522WEL4-F1
#
_cell.length_a   1.000
_cell.length_b   1.000
_cell.length_c   1.000
_cell.angle_alpha   90.00
_cell.angle_beta   90.00
_cell.angle_gamma   90.00
#
_symmetry.space_group_name_H-M   'P 1'
#
loop_
_entity.id
_entity.type
_entity.pdbx_description
1 polymer ?
#
loop_
_entity_poly.entity_id
_entity_poly.type
_entity_poly.pdbx_seq_one_letter_code
_entity_poly.pdbx_strand_id
1 'polypeptide(L)'
;MPVYLDITTSPPVNAFAGGTCVAIVADTQVSVAILDAWSESELATLGLVRAEVVTPDVDPETQALSGGYTPQQQAGGAWQYVAEVRPLTADELAGRQAAAEQLVRETAQRDLGRSDTTVLRCTEAGVPVPPEWVAYRKALRAIIGGGAGPVPERPAWPAGT
;
A
#
# COMPACT_ATOMS: atom_id res chain seq x y z
N MET A 1 2.48 0.73 -20.59
CA MET A 1 2.24 -0.12 -21.77
C MET A 1 0.77 0.00 -22.16
N PRO A 2 0.43 0.09 -23.45
CA PRO A 2 -0.97 0.10 -23.87
C PRO A 2 -1.62 -1.27 -23.61
N VAL A 3 -2.87 -1.27 -23.16
CA VAL A 3 -3.69 -2.48 -22.97
C VAL A 3 -4.81 -2.43 -24.01
N TYR A 4 -5.11 -3.57 -24.62
CA TYR A 4 -6.16 -3.69 -25.64
C TYR A 4 -7.18 -4.73 -25.21
N LEU A 5 -8.42 -4.51 -25.61
CA LEU A 5 -9.60 -5.29 -25.26
C LEU A 5 -10.17 -5.92 -26.52
N ASP A 6 -10.37 -7.23 -26.49
CA ASP A 6 -11.17 -7.92 -27.50
C ASP A 6 -12.66 -7.80 -27.10
N ILE A 7 -13.39 -7.00 -27.86
CA ILE A 7 -14.82 -6.76 -27.65
C ILE A 7 -15.71 -7.72 -28.45
N THR A 8 -15.11 -8.68 -29.17
CA THR A 8 -15.86 -9.70 -29.91
C THR A 8 -16.30 -10.88 -29.02
N THR A 9 -15.70 -11.03 -27.83
CA THR A 9 -16.08 -12.05 -26.83
C THR A 9 -17.04 -11.49 -25.79
N SER A 10 -17.89 -12.36 -25.23
CA SER A 10 -18.78 -12.02 -24.11
C SER A 10 -18.52 -12.97 -22.92
N PRO A 11 -17.98 -12.47 -21.78
CA PRO A 11 -17.54 -11.09 -21.55
C PRO A 11 -16.28 -10.72 -22.36
N PRO A 12 -15.98 -9.42 -22.54
CA PRO A 12 -14.72 -8.99 -23.15
C PRO A 12 -13.54 -9.54 -22.35
N VAL A 13 -12.60 -10.21 -23.01
CA VAL A 13 -11.44 -10.81 -22.34
C VAL A 13 -10.17 -9.98 -22.56
N ASN A 14 -9.26 -10.06 -21.60
CA ASN A 14 -7.92 -9.49 -21.73
C ASN A 14 -7.18 -10.12 -22.90
N ALA A 15 -6.85 -9.31 -23.91
CA ALA A 15 -5.76 -9.60 -24.82
C ALA A 15 -4.46 -9.25 -24.09
N PHE A 16 -3.90 -10.20 -23.33
CA PHE A 16 -2.69 -9.97 -22.52
C PHE A 16 -1.52 -9.52 -23.42
N ALA A 17 -1.17 -8.23 -23.34
CA ALA A 17 0.09 -7.67 -23.85
C ALA A 17 1.22 -7.94 -22.86
N GLY A 18 1.55 -9.23 -22.67
CA GLY A 18 2.76 -9.66 -21.96
C GLY A 18 3.97 -9.51 -22.86
N GLY A 19 4.48 -8.29 -22.99
CA GLY A 19 5.39 -7.93 -24.08
C GLY A 19 4.62 -7.56 -25.33
N THR A 20 5.32 -7.02 -26.33
CA THR A 20 4.87 -6.44 -27.60
C THR A 20 3.87 -7.27 -28.42
N CYS A 21 3.45 -8.46 -27.99
CA CYS A 21 2.71 -9.41 -28.77
C CYS A 21 1.34 -9.73 -28.15
N VAL A 22 0.29 -9.78 -28.98
CA VAL A 22 -1.02 -10.34 -28.63
C VAL A 22 -1.33 -11.52 -29.53
N ALA A 23 -1.83 -12.60 -28.94
CA ALA A 23 -2.38 -13.73 -29.67
C ALA A 23 -3.87 -13.47 -29.98
N ILE A 24 -4.18 -13.28 -31.26
CA ILE A 24 -5.55 -13.17 -31.76
C ILE A 24 -5.96 -14.55 -32.27
N VAL A 25 -7.08 -15.08 -31.79
CA VAL A 25 -7.64 -16.36 -32.25
C VAL A 25 -8.91 -16.08 -33.04
N ALA A 26 -8.85 -16.27 -34.36
CA ALA A 26 -10.01 -16.16 -35.25
C ALA A 26 -10.06 -17.40 -36.15
N ASP A 27 -11.24 -18.01 -36.28
CA ASP A 27 -11.53 -19.12 -37.21
C ASP A 27 -10.37 -20.11 -37.40
N THR A 28 -9.94 -20.77 -36.32
CA THR A 28 -8.86 -21.80 -36.27
C THR A 28 -7.41 -21.32 -36.42
N GLN A 29 -7.16 -20.02 -36.56
CA GLN A 29 -5.81 -19.48 -36.67
C GLN A 29 -5.42 -18.65 -35.44
N VAL A 30 -4.28 -18.97 -34.83
CA VAL A 30 -3.65 -18.16 -33.77
C VAL A 30 -2.60 -17.27 -34.42
N SER A 31 -2.85 -15.97 -34.45
CA SER A 31 -1.90 -14.98 -34.97
C SER A 31 -1.28 -14.21 -33.81
N VAL A 32 0.05 -14.26 -33.71
CA VAL A 32 0.80 -13.45 -32.74
C VAL A 32 1.17 -12.14 -33.42
N ALA A 33 0.47 -11.06 -33.11
CA ALA A 33 0.68 -9.74 -33.72
C ALA A 33 1.41 -8.80 -32.76
N ILE A 34 2.35 -8.02 -33.30
CA ILE A 34 2.94 -6.90 -32.57
C ILE A 34 2.00 -5.71 -32.66
N LEU A 35 1.29 -5.41 -31.57
CA LEU A 35 0.22 -4.41 -31.58
C LEU A 35 0.73 -2.98 -31.85
N ASP A 36 1.97 -2.71 -31.51
CA ASP A 36 2.68 -1.44 -31.68
C ASP A 36 2.84 -1.05 -33.17
N ALA A 37 2.75 -2.03 -34.07
CA ALA A 37 2.94 -1.84 -35.51
C ALA A 37 1.63 -1.55 -36.27
N TRP A 38 0.48 -1.58 -35.60
CA TRP A 38 -0.84 -1.46 -36.21
C TRP A 38 -1.51 -0.14 -35.79
N SER A 39 -2.20 0.50 -36.73
CA SER A 39 -3.00 1.70 -36.45
C SER A 39 -4.27 1.37 -35.66
N GLU A 40 -4.82 2.34 -34.92
CA GLU A 40 -6.07 2.15 -34.16
C GLU A 40 -7.24 1.71 -35.06
N SER A 41 -7.28 2.14 -36.32
CA SER A 41 -8.30 1.71 -37.29
C SER A 41 -8.15 0.24 -37.71
N GLU A 42 -6.92 -0.27 -37.84
CA GLU A 42 -6.67 -1.67 -38.17
C GLU A 42 -7.04 -2.57 -36.99
N LEU A 43 -6.68 -2.15 -35.77
CA LEU A 43 -7.08 -2.83 -34.54
C LEU A 43 -8.60 -2.83 -34.35
N ALA A 44 -9.29 -1.72 -34.63
CA ALA A 44 -10.75 -1.65 -34.54
C ALA A 44 -11.44 -2.59 -35.54
N THR A 45 -10.85 -2.80 -36.72
CA THR A 45 -11.36 -3.77 -37.72
C THR A 45 -11.30 -5.20 -37.21
N LEU A 46 -10.35 -5.49 -36.32
CA LEU A 46 -10.21 -6.77 -35.62
C LEU A 46 -11.08 -6.86 -34.35
N GLY A 47 -11.88 -5.83 -34.03
CA GLY A 47 -12.62 -5.77 -32.77
C GLY A 47 -11.72 -5.54 -31.55
N LEU A 48 -10.51 -5.02 -31.74
CA LEU A 48 -9.60 -4.63 -30.66
C LEU A 48 -9.72 -3.13 -30.39
N VAL A 49 -9.98 -2.77 -29.14
CA VAL A 49 -10.05 -1.38 -28.70
C VAL A 49 -8.99 -1.10 -27.64
N ARG A 50 -8.36 0.06 -27.71
CA ARG A 50 -7.43 0.50 -26.68
C ARG A 50 -8.20 0.79 -25.39
N ALA A 51 -7.71 0.26 -24.28
CA ALA A 51 -8.25 0.51 -22.96
C ALA A 51 -7.24 1.22 -22.06
N GLU A 52 -7.76 2.14 -21.27
CA GLU A 52 -6.97 2.83 -20.25
C GLU A 52 -6.95 2.00 -18.96
N VAL A 53 -5.78 1.84 -18.35
CA VAL A 53 -5.68 1.20 -17.04
C VAL A 53 -5.89 2.26 -15.97
N VAL A 54 -6.94 2.08 -15.18
CA VAL A 54 -7.31 2.99 -14.08
C VAL A 54 -7.08 2.29 -12.76
N THR A 55 -6.21 2.86 -11.94
CA THR A 55 -6.07 2.47 -10.54
C THR A 55 -7.03 3.33 -9.72
N PRO A 56 -8.06 2.73 -9.10
CA PRO A 56 -8.99 3.49 -8.26
C PRO A 56 -8.28 4.03 -7.01
N ASP A 57 -8.83 5.10 -6.45
CA ASP A 57 -8.42 5.57 -5.13
C ASP A 57 -8.84 4.52 -4.10
N VAL A 58 -7.89 4.07 -3.28
CA VAL A 58 -8.12 3.02 -2.27
C VAL A 58 -7.82 3.58 -0.90
N ASP A 59 -8.69 3.31 0.06
CA ASP A 59 -8.37 3.55 1.47
C ASP A 59 -7.30 2.53 1.89
N PRO A 60 -6.05 2.97 2.13
CA PRO A 60 -4.98 2.06 2.43
C PRO A 60 -5.16 1.40 3.79
N GLU A 61 -6.11 1.80 4.65
CA GLU A 61 -6.35 1.17 5.95
C GLU A 61 -7.35 0.00 5.87
N THR A 62 -8.31 0.07 4.95
CA THR A 62 -9.46 -0.86 4.90
C THR A 62 -9.55 -1.65 3.59
N GLN A 63 -8.85 -1.22 2.55
CA GLN A 63 -8.94 -1.77 1.20
C GLN A 63 -7.58 -2.23 0.66
N ALA A 64 -7.66 -3.13 -0.31
CA ALA A 64 -6.52 -3.59 -1.10
C ALA A 64 -6.93 -3.74 -2.57
N LEU A 65 -5.97 -3.51 -3.47
CA LEU A 65 -6.11 -3.88 -4.86
C LEU A 65 -6.11 -5.41 -4.96
N SER A 66 -7.18 -5.95 -5.52
CA SER A 66 -7.23 -7.32 -6.03
C SER A 66 -6.39 -7.39 -7.30
N GLY A 67 -5.74 -8.53 -7.56
CA GLY A 67 -4.94 -8.73 -8.78
C GLY A 67 -5.76 -8.75 -10.08
N GLY A 68 -7.10 -8.69 -9.96
CA GLY A 68 -8.02 -8.61 -11.08
C GLY A 68 -8.19 -7.20 -11.64
N TYR A 69 -8.52 -7.13 -12.93
CA TYR A 69 -8.97 -5.91 -13.61
C TYR A 69 -10.31 -6.20 -14.27
N THR A 70 -11.30 -5.35 -14.04
CA THR A 70 -12.60 -5.45 -14.68
C THR A 70 -12.68 -4.48 -15.87
N PRO A 71 -13.04 -4.94 -17.08
CA PRO A 71 -13.30 -4.05 -18.20
C PRO A 71 -14.60 -3.27 -17.97
N GLN A 72 -14.54 -1.95 -18.10
CA GLN A 72 -15.69 -1.04 -17.98
C GLN A 72 -15.74 -0.10 -19.17
N GLN A 73 -16.93 0.10 -19.73
CA GLN A 73 -17.14 1.08 -20.79
C GLN A 73 -17.58 2.42 -20.16
N GLN A 74 -16.89 3.50 -20.52
CA GLN A 74 -17.21 4.86 -20.07
C GLN A 74 -18.39 5.46 -20.84
N ALA A 75 -19.02 6.47 -20.24
CA ALA A 75 -19.96 7.36 -20.91
C ALA A 75 -19.21 8.15 -22.01
N GLY A 76 -19.21 7.62 -23.23
CA GLY A 76 -18.39 8.10 -24.34
C GLY A 76 -17.85 6.99 -25.24
N GLY A 77 -18.01 5.72 -24.84
CA GLY A 77 -17.63 4.55 -25.64
C GLY A 77 -16.18 4.10 -25.47
N ALA A 78 -15.36 4.85 -24.75
CA ALA A 78 -14.02 4.45 -24.36
C ALA A 78 -14.05 3.30 -23.34
N TRP A 79 -13.06 2.41 -23.40
CA TRP A 79 -12.93 1.28 -22.49
C TRP A 79 -11.83 1.51 -21.45
N GLN A 80 -12.04 1.01 -20.24
CA GLN A 80 -11.08 1.07 -19.16
C GLN A 80 -10.95 -0.27 -18.46
N TYR A 81 -9.75 -0.60 -18.02
CA TYR A 81 -9.49 -1.66 -17.06
C TYR A 81 -9.36 -1.03 -15.69
N VAL A 82 -10.38 -1.22 -14.86
CA VAL A 82 -10.38 -0.74 -13.48
C VAL A 82 -9.86 -1.85 -12.61
N ALA A 83 -8.79 -1.59 -11.86
CA ALA A 83 -8.29 -2.55 -10.88
C ALA A 83 -9.38 -2.83 -9.84
N GLU A 84 -9.58 -4.10 -9.53
CA GLU A 84 -10.60 -4.49 -8.56
C GLU A 84 -10.16 -4.09 -7.16
N VAL A 85 -11.07 -3.51 -6.38
CA VAL A 85 -10.85 -3.20 -4.98
C VAL A 85 -11.60 -4.20 -4.13
N ARG A 86 -10.92 -4.76 -3.12
CA ARG A 86 -11.56 -5.61 -2.12
C ARG A 86 -11.31 -5.06 -0.72
N PRO A 87 -12.20 -5.34 0.25
CA PRO A 87 -11.87 -5.14 1.65
C PRO A 87 -10.70 -6.05 2.06
N LEU A 88 -9.92 -5.59 3.03
CA LEU A 88 -8.93 -6.43 3.71
C LEU A 88 -9.62 -7.57 4.46
N THR A 89 -8.96 -8.72 4.50
CA THR A 89 -9.40 -9.82 5.34
C THR A 89 -9.09 -9.53 6.81
N ALA A 90 -9.74 -10.26 7.72
CA ALA A 90 -9.47 -10.15 9.15
C ALA A 90 -7.99 -10.42 9.48
N ASP A 91 -7.36 -11.39 8.80
CA ASP A 91 -5.95 -11.73 9.00
C ASP A 91 -5.01 -10.62 8.51
N GLU A 92 -5.32 -9.97 7.39
CA GLU A 92 -4.53 -8.84 6.88
C GLU A 92 -4.63 -7.63 7.80
N LEU A 93 -5.82 -7.33 8.31
CA LEU A 93 -6.03 -6.25 9.27
C LEU A 93 -5.29 -6.54 10.58
N ALA A 94 -5.38 -7.76 11.10
CA ALA A 94 -4.65 -8.20 12.29
C ALA A 94 -3.13 -8.11 12.09
N GLY A 95 -2.63 -8.51 10.91
CA GLY A 95 -1.21 -8.39 10.57
C GLY A 95 -0.73 -6.93 10.58
N ARG A 96 -1.53 -6.00 10.06
CA ARG A 96 -1.22 -4.57 10.08
C ARG A 96 -1.25 -3.98 11.49
N GLN A 97 -2.23 -4.36 12.30
CA GLN A 97 -2.31 -3.96 13.70
C GLN A 97 -1.09 -4.45 14.47
N ALA A 98 -0.71 -5.72 14.30
CA ALA A 98 0.48 -6.29 14.92
C ALA A 98 1.77 -5.57 14.48
N ALA A 99 1.89 -5.21 13.19
CA ALA A 99 3.02 -4.43 12.69
C ALA A 99 3.05 -3.00 13.28
N ALA A 100 1.89 -2.34 13.42
CA ALA A 100 1.79 -1.04 14.05
C ALA A 100 2.18 -1.09 15.53
N GLU A 101 1.70 -2.08 16.27
CA GLU A 101 2.08 -2.33 17.67
C GLU A 101 3.58 -2.60 17.82
N GLN A 102 4.16 -3.34 16.88
CA GLN A 102 5.59 -3.59 16.85
C GLN A 102 6.39 -2.29 16.66
N LEU A 103 5.98 -1.43 15.73
CA LEU A 103 6.62 -0.13 15.50
C LEU A 103 6.53 0.79 16.74
N VAL A 104 5.39 0.76 17.44
CA VAL A 104 5.20 1.49 18.71
C VAL A 104 6.18 0.99 19.77
N ARG A 105 6.32 -0.34 19.92
CA ARG A 105 7.27 -0.94 20.88
C ARG A 105 8.72 -0.58 20.56
N GLU A 106 9.12 -0.64 19.29
CA GLU A 106 10.47 -0.26 18.85
C GLU A 106 10.77 1.21 19.11
N THR A 107 9.79 2.09 18.86
CA THR A 107 9.91 3.50 19.20
C THR A 107 10.06 3.71 20.71
N ALA A 108 9.25 3.02 21.53
CA ALA A 108 9.35 3.12 22.98
C ALA A 108 10.70 2.61 23.51
N GLN A 109 11.28 1.55 22.93
CA GLN A 109 12.61 1.06 23.28
C GLN A 109 13.70 2.10 22.98
N ARG A 110 13.69 2.67 21.77
CA ARG A 110 14.65 3.72 21.37
C ARG A 110 14.58 4.92 22.30
N ASP A 111 13.37 5.37 22.62
CA ASP A 111 13.15 6.53 23.46
C ASP A 111 13.50 6.27 24.92
N LEU A 112 13.30 5.04 25.41
CA LEU A 112 13.77 4.62 26.73
C LEU A 112 15.30 4.66 26.78
N GLY A 113 15.99 4.14 25.77
CA GLY A 113 17.45 4.22 25.70
C GLY A 113 17.97 5.66 25.68
N ARG A 114 17.29 6.58 24.98
CA ARG A 114 17.62 8.02 25.00
C ARG A 114 17.40 8.65 26.36
N SER A 115 16.33 8.25 27.07
CA SER A 115 16.03 8.76 28.41
C SER A 115 17.06 8.35 29.46
N ASP A 116 17.74 7.21 29.26
CA ASP A 116 18.78 6.74 30.17
C ASP A 116 19.97 7.71 30.20
N THR A 117 20.33 8.30 29.05
CA THR A 117 21.34 9.37 29.00
C THR A 117 20.94 10.58 29.83
N THR A 118 19.67 10.99 29.81
CA THR A 118 19.18 12.11 30.65
C THR A 118 19.32 11.80 32.13
N VAL A 119 18.93 10.59 32.54
CA VAL A 119 19.01 10.15 33.94
C VAL A 119 20.46 10.09 34.42
N LEU A 120 21.37 9.63 33.56
CA LEU A 120 22.80 9.63 33.84
C LEU A 120 23.32 11.05 34.05
N ARG A 121 23.00 12.00 33.16
CA ARG A 121 23.41 13.41 33.31
C ARG A 121 22.87 14.05 34.59
N CYS A 122 21.60 13.80 34.94
CA CYS A 122 21.04 14.25 36.22
C CYS A 122 21.87 13.73 37.40
N THR A 123 22.20 12.43 37.36
CA THR A 123 22.96 11.77 38.43
C THR A 123 24.37 12.36 38.53
N GLU A 124 25.06 12.54 37.41
CA GLU A 124 26.41 13.11 37.33
C GLU A 124 26.47 14.56 37.79
N ALA A 125 25.44 15.36 37.48
CA ALA A 125 25.32 16.75 37.92
C ALA A 125 24.81 16.91 39.37
N GLY A 126 24.48 15.81 40.06
CA GLY A 126 23.84 15.86 41.39
C GLY A 126 22.44 16.48 41.38
N VAL A 127 21.79 16.53 40.22
CA VAL A 127 20.44 17.06 40.03
C VAL A 127 19.42 15.92 40.19
N PRO A 128 18.38 16.08 41.02
CA PRO A 128 17.33 15.07 41.12
C PRO A 128 16.60 14.90 39.78
N VAL A 129 16.34 13.65 39.38
CA VAL A 129 15.59 13.36 38.16
C VAL A 129 14.16 13.90 38.31
N PRO A 130 13.69 14.75 37.38
CA PRO A 130 12.35 15.32 37.50
C PRO A 130 11.24 14.25 37.45
N PRO A 131 10.13 14.42 38.18
CA PRO A 131 9.05 13.44 38.26
C PRO A 131 8.42 13.12 36.90
N GLU A 132 8.37 14.08 35.98
CA GLU A 132 7.89 13.90 34.61
C GLU A 132 8.75 12.92 33.80
N TRP A 133 10.07 12.91 34.02
CA TRP A 133 10.97 11.93 33.41
C TRP A 133 10.77 10.53 34.00
N VAL A 134 10.49 10.44 35.30
CA VAL A 134 10.13 9.16 35.95
C VAL A 134 8.83 8.61 35.37
N ALA A 135 7.80 9.45 35.24
CA ALA A 135 6.51 9.08 34.67
C ALA A 135 6.64 8.65 33.19
N TYR A 136 7.37 9.44 32.38
CA TYR A 136 7.66 9.14 30.99
C TYR A 136 8.30 7.76 30.83
N ARG A 137 9.39 7.48 31.56
CA ARG A 137 10.07 6.19 31.51
C ARG A 137 9.21 5.03 31.99
N LYS A 138 8.34 5.25 32.98
CA LYS A 138 7.37 4.24 33.42
C LYS A 138 6.37 3.91 32.31
N ALA A 139 5.86 4.92 31.60
CA ALA A 139 4.95 4.73 30.48
C ALA A 139 5.62 3.99 29.31
N LEU A 140 6.87 4.33 28.96
CA LEU A 140 7.63 3.61 27.93
C LEU A 140 7.82 2.13 28.30
N ARG A 141 8.17 1.83 29.56
CA ARG A 141 8.29 0.43 30.01
C ARG A 141 6.97 -0.33 29.96
N ALA A 142 5.85 0.33 30.25
CA ALA A 142 4.54 -0.29 30.13
C ALA A 142 4.26 -0.71 28.68
N ILE A 143 4.55 0.15 27.71
CA ILE A 143 4.41 -0.16 26.28
C ILE A 143 5.31 -1.35 25.88
N ILE A 144 6.58 -1.33 26.29
CA ILE A 144 7.53 -2.41 26.00
C ILE A 144 7.07 -3.74 26.62
N GLY A 145 6.45 -3.69 27.80
CA GLY A 145 5.89 -4.85 28.49
C GLY A 145 4.58 -5.40 27.90
N GLY A 146 4.13 -4.90 26.74
CA GLY A 146 2.89 -5.32 26.09
C GLY A 146 1.68 -4.45 26.41
N GLY A 147 1.88 -3.30 27.06
CA GLY A 147 0.85 -2.28 27.21
C GLY A 147 0.48 -1.65 25.85
N ALA A 148 -0.80 -1.36 25.68
CA ALA A 148 -1.30 -0.64 24.50
C ALA A 148 -1.31 0.88 24.74
N GLY A 149 -1.21 1.65 23.66
CA GLY A 149 -1.34 3.10 23.68
C GLY A 149 -0.27 3.82 22.86
N PRO A 150 -0.46 5.13 22.64
CA PRO A 150 0.54 5.94 21.94
C PRO A 150 1.81 6.09 22.77
N VAL A 151 2.93 6.30 22.08
CA VAL A 151 4.19 6.66 22.74
C VAL A 151 4.00 8.03 23.41
N PRO A 152 4.29 8.17 24.72
CA PRO A 152 4.12 9.43 25.42
C PRO A 152 5.02 10.52 24.83
N GLU A 153 4.58 11.77 24.94
CA GLU A 153 5.42 12.90 24.56
C GLU A 153 6.63 13.01 25.50
N ARG A 154 7.80 13.30 24.93
CA ARG A 154 9.04 13.43 25.68
C ARG A 154 9.01 14.73 26.50
N PRO A 155 9.30 14.68 27.82
CA PRO A 155 9.42 15.88 28.63
C PRO A 155 10.55 16.81 28.19
N ALA A 156 10.50 18.07 28.62
CA ALA A 156 11.59 19.02 28.44
C ALA A 156 12.88 18.53 29.15
N TRP A 157 14.02 18.95 28.64
CA TRP A 157 15.31 18.65 29.28
C TRP A 157 15.37 19.26 30.68
N PRO A 158 15.87 18.53 31.70
CA PRO A 158 16.05 19.08 33.02
C PRO A 158 17.02 20.28 32.98
N ALA A 159 16.74 21.33 33.75
CA ALA A 159 17.67 22.44 33.86
C ALA A 159 18.96 22.00 34.57
N GLY A 160 20.12 22.40 34.03
CA GLY A 160 21.42 22.09 34.63
C GLY A 160 21.99 20.70 34.31
N THR A 161 21.47 20.02 33.28
CA THR A 161 22.04 18.78 32.69
C THR A 161 22.70 19.00 31.34
#